data_AF-A0A0F9H2H3-F1
#
_entry.id   AF-A0A0F9H2H3-F1
#
_cell.length_a   1.000
_cell.length_b   1.000
_cell.length_c   1.000
_cell.angle_alpha   90.00
_cell.angle_beta   90.00
_cell.angle_gamma   90.00
#
_symmetry.space_group_name_H-M   'P 1'
#
loop_
_entity.id
_entity.type
_entity.pdbx_description
1 polymer ?
#
loop_
_entity_poly.entity_id
_entity_poly.type
_entity_poly.pdbx_seq_one_letter_code
_entity_poly.pdbx_strand_id
1 'polypeptide(L)' 'MIKYLIVALLLLTTNMISAKPLDKIVAVVNDQVILESELVEMEQTVRQQIRQRNSAMPPSEIL' A
#
# COMPACT_ATOMS: atom_id res chain seq x y z
N MET A 1 -28.38 34.80 12.08
CA MET A 1 -26.90 34.82 12.23
C MET A 1 -26.33 33.43 12.52
N ILE A 2 -26.97 32.63 13.37
CA ILE A 2 -26.54 31.25 13.70
C ILE A 2 -26.42 30.30 12.48
N LYS A 3 -27.27 30.46 11.45
CA LYS A 3 -27.24 29.60 10.25
C LYS A 3 -25.91 29.67 9.49
N TYR A 4 -25.31 30.86 9.43
CA TYR A 4 -24.05 31.06 8.72
C TYR A 4 -22.87 30.49 9.52
N LEU A 5 -22.98 30.47 10.85
CA LEU A 5 -22.01 29.86 11.74
C LEU A 5 -22.01 28.32 11.61
N ILE A 6 -23.19 27.71 11.48
CA ILE A 6 -23.32 26.26 11.25
C ILE A 6 -22.72 25.87 9.89
N VAL A 7 -22.99 26.64 8.84
CA VAL A 7 -22.41 26.41 7.51
C VAL A 7 -20.89 26.55 7.52
N ALA A 8 -20.36 27.56 8.20
CA ALA A 8 -18.91 27.75 8.35
C ALA A 8 -18.27 26.59 9.12
N LEU A 9 -18.93 26.07 10.16
CA LEU A 9 -18.43 24.95 10.95
C LEU A 9 -18.41 23.62 10.15
N LEU A 10 -19.40 23.40 9.30
CA LEU A 10 -19.48 22.23 8.41
C LEU A 10 -18.39 22.21 7.34
N LEU A 11 -17.95 23.38 6.88
CA LEU A 11 -16.86 23.49 5.90
C LEU A 11 -15.47 23.20 6.51
N LEU A 12 -15.32 23.26 7.83
CA LEU A 12 -14.05 22.99 8.51
C LEU A 12 -13.81 21.48 8.73
N THR A 13 -14.85 20.65 8.75
CA THR A 13 -14.73 19.20 9.02
C THR A 13 -14.27 18.39 7.81
N THR A 14 -14.32 18.94 6.60
CA THR A 14 -13.88 18.27 5.36
C THR A 14 -12.36 18.14 5.27
N ASN A 15 -11.61 18.89 6.09
CA ASN A 15 -10.16 18.85 6.16
C ASN A 15 -9.65 17.89 7.26
N MET A 16 -10.39 16.83 7.59
CA MET A 16 -9.79 15.72 8.31
C MET A 16 -8.73 15.08 7.41
N ILE A 17 -7.49 15.55 7.59
CA ILE A 17 -6.29 14.97 7.00
C ILE A 17 -6.24 13.53 7.49
N SER A 18 -6.71 12.62 6.65
CA SER A 18 -6.49 11.19 6.84
C SER A 18 -5.00 10.97 6.63
N ALA A 19 -4.26 10.82 7.72
CA ALA A 19 -2.85 10.47 7.68
C ALA A 19 -2.74 9.13 6.95
N LYS A 20 -2.31 9.16 5.68
CA LYS A 20 -2.06 7.93 4.93
C LYS A 20 -0.90 7.22 5.64
N PRO A 21 -1.05 5.94 6.01
CA PRO A 21 0.06 5.20 6.59
C PRO A 21 1.22 5.21 5.60
N LEU A 22 2.42 5.51 6.11
CA LEU A 22 3.65 5.41 5.33
C LEU A 22 3.91 3.93 5.01
N ASP A 23 4.39 3.68 3.80
CA ASP A 23 4.75 2.34 3.38
C ASP A 23 5.89 1.78 4.24
N LYS A 24 5.80 0.49 4.57
CA LYS A 24 6.71 -0.16 5.50
C LYS A 24 7.95 -0.64 4.77
N ILE A 25 9.12 -0.49 5.39
CA ILE A 25 10.35 -1.11 4.94
C ILE A 25 10.38 -2.56 5.45
N VAL A 26 10.47 -3.52 4.54
CA VAL A 26 10.52 -4.97 4.86
C VAL A 26 11.95 -5.50 4.88
N ALA A 27 12.86 -4.89 4.12
CA ALA A 27 14.26 -5.28 4.09
C ALA A 27 15.17 -4.08 3.76
N VAL A 28 16.42 -4.16 4.21
CA VAL A 28 17.52 -3.26 3.83
C VAL A 28 18.63 -4.12 3.25
N VAL A 29 19.03 -3.84 2.02
CA VAL A 29 20.05 -4.60 1.30
C VAL A 29 21.12 -3.64 0.81
N ASN A 30 22.33 -3.78 1.36
CA ASN A 30 23.41 -2.81 1.19
C ASN A 30 22.91 -1.40 1.58
N ASP A 31 22.75 -0.50 0.62
CA ASP A 31 22.28 0.87 0.80
C ASP A 31 20.88 1.11 0.20
N GLN A 32 20.14 0.04 -0.12
CA GLN A 32 18.79 0.12 -0.70
C GLN A 32 17.75 -0.42 0.28
N VAL A 33 16.57 0.18 0.26
CA VAL A 33 15.40 -0.25 1.04
C VAL A 33 14.41 -0.95 0.12
N ILE A 34 13.79 -2.01 0.60
CA ILE A 34 12.67 -2.67 -0.08
C ILE A 34 11.42 -2.40 0.73
N LEU A 35 10.40 -1.86 0.06
CA LEU A 35 9.10 -1.57 0.65
C LEU A 35 8.16 -2.78 0.60
N GLU A 36 7.18 -2.81 1.49
CA GLU A 36 6.13 -3.83 1.53
C GLU A 36 5.34 -3.87 0.21
N SER A 37 4.99 -2.69 -0.33
CA SER A 37 4.26 -2.62 -1.60
C SER A 37 5.08 -3.18 -2.78
N GLU A 38 6.37 -2.88 -2.84
CA GLU A 38 7.27 -3.36 -3.89
C GLU A 38 7.42 -4.89 -3.85
N LEU A 39 7.54 -5.46 -2.66
CA LEU A 39 7.61 -6.91 -2.47
C LEU A 39 6.34 -7.59 -3.00
N VAL A 40 5.16 -7.07 -2.62
CA VAL A 40 3.86 -7.62 -3.03
C VAL A 40 3.68 -7.54 -4.55
N GLU A 41 4.05 -6.41 -5.16
CA GLU A 41 3.97 -6.23 -6.62
C GLU A 41 4.89 -7.23 -7.36
N MET A 42 6.11 -7.40 -6.86
CA MET A 42 7.07 -8.33 -7.44
C MET A 42 6.61 -9.78 -7.30
N GLU A 43 6.10 -10.17 -6.13
CA GLU A 43 5.56 -11.50 -5.88
C GLU A 43 4.42 -11.84 -6.85
N GLN A 44 3.46 -10.93 -7.03
CA GLN A 44 2.35 -11.11 -7.98
C GLN A 44 2.86 -11.28 -9.41
N THR A 45 3.84 -10.47 -9.80
CA THR A 45 4.47 -10.55 -11.13
C THR A 45 5.14 -11.91 -11.35
N VAL A 46 5.92 -12.39 -10.38
CA VAL A 46 6.59 -13.69 -10.44
C VAL A 46 5.57 -14.82 -10.51
N ARG A 47 4.53 -14.80 -9.66
CA ARG A 47 3.43 -15.77 -9.70
C ARG A 47 2.75 -15.81 -11.07
N GLN A 48 2.50 -14.65 -11.67
CA GLN A 48 1.89 -14.56 -13.00
C GLN A 48 2.82 -15.14 -14.09
N GLN A 49 4.12 -14.86 -14.02
CA GLN A 49 5.12 -15.43 -14.94
C GLN A 49 5.23 -16.96 -14.81
N ILE A 50 5.22 -17.50 -13.59
CA ILE A 50 5.25 -18.96 -13.35
C ILE A 50 4.02 -19.64 -13.95
N ARG A 51 2.83 -19.05 -13.75
CA ARG A 51 1.57 -19.54 -14.34
C ARG A 51 1.62 -19.52 -15.87
N GLN A 52 2.13 -18.45 -16.48
CA GLN A 52 2.28 -18.36 -17.94
C GLN A 52 3.24 -19.41 -18.50
N ARG A 53 4.28 -19.78 -17.74
CA ARG A 53 5.26 -20.78 -18.13
C ARG A 53 4.82 -22.23 -17.87
N ASN A 54 3.59 -22.44 -17.38
CA ASN A 54 3.08 -23.76 -16.94
C ASN A 54 4.06 -24.48 -15.99
N SER A 55 4.82 -23.73 -15.20
CA SER A 55 5.76 -24.29 -14.23
C SER A 55 5.03 -24.60 -12.92
N ALA A 56 5.52 -25.59 -12.18
CA ALA A 56 4.99 -25.89 -10.85
C ALA A 56 5.11 -24.65 -9.95
N MET A 57 4.00 -24.24 -9.32
CA MET A 57 4.01 -23.16 -8.34
C MET A 57 4.77 -23.62 -7.09
N PRO A 58 5.71 -22.83 -6.56
CA PRO A 58 6.34 -23.15 -5.29
C PRO A 58 5.28 -23.18 -4.16
N PRO A 59 5.43 -24.08 -3.16
CA PRO A 59 4.57 -24.08 -1.99
C PRO A 59 4.56 -22.72 -1.28
N SER A 60 3.42 -22.35 -0.69
CA SER A 60 3.22 -21.06 -0.01
C SER A 60 4.10 -20.85 1.23
N GLU A 61 4.79 -21.89 1.70
CA GLU A 61 5.70 -21.84 2.84
C GLU A 61 7.06 -21.21 2.48
N ILE A 62 7.38 -21.10 1.18
CA ILE A 62 8.61 -20.50 0.66
C ILE A 62 8.35 -19.29 -0.25
N LEU A 63 7.10 -18.83 -0.31
CA LEU A 63 6.69 -17.62 -1.03
C LEU A 63 6.40 -16.48 -0.05
#